data_AF-A0A6C2UWM0-F1
#
_entry.id   AF-A0A6C2UWM0-F1
#
_cell.length_a   1.000
_cell.length_b   1.000
_cell.length_c   1.000
_cell.angle_alpha   90.00
_cell.angle_beta   90.00
_cell.angle_gamma   90.00
#
_symmetry.space_group_name_H-M   'P 1'
#
loop_
_entity.id
_entity.type
_entity.pdbx_description
1 polymer ?
#
loop_
_entity_poly.entity_id
_entity_poly.type
_entity_poly.pdbx_seq_one_letter_code
_entity_poly.pdbx_strand_id
1 'polypeptide(L)'
;MRREGKDTKYWDMSFGKRAVAEELFNIAHDRECMDNLAQSEKAGMLKREMKERMERWLKTQDDPRMSGNGAVFDTYGYSEPCGWNFYERFMAGEFSPKKTSWVNSTDYEKKTLDEYEFRKGL
;
A
#
# COMPACT_ATOMS: atom_id res chain seq x y z
N MET A 1 12.93 13.54 12.17
CA MET A 1 11.67 13.33 12.93
C MET A 1 11.43 11.87 13.32
N ARG A 2 11.02 10.96 12.41
CA ARG A 2 10.79 9.55 12.80
C ARG A 2 12.04 8.84 13.31
N ARG A 3 13.15 8.86 12.54
CA ARG A 3 14.43 8.22 12.93
C ARG A 3 15.04 8.79 14.23
N GLU A 4 14.61 9.99 14.61
CA GLU A 4 15.01 10.65 15.87
C GLU A 4 14.01 10.39 17.00
N GLY A 5 12.94 9.62 16.77
CA GLY A 5 11.88 9.34 17.74
C GLY A 5 11.01 10.54 18.11
N LYS A 6 11.06 11.63 17.34
CA LYS A 6 10.40 12.90 17.68
C LYS A 6 8.95 12.99 17.22
N ASP A 7 8.65 12.47 16.04
CA ASP A 7 7.31 12.51 15.44
C ASP A 7 7.19 11.44 14.34
N THR A 8 6.09 10.67 14.36
CA THR A 8 5.75 9.66 13.35
C THR A 8 4.59 10.06 12.47
N LYS A 9 3.88 11.17 12.74
CA LYS A 9 2.63 11.55 12.05
C LYS A 9 2.73 11.46 10.53
N TYR A 10 3.73 12.10 9.94
CA TYR A 10 3.92 12.09 8.48
C TYR A 10 4.35 10.73 7.95
N TRP A 11 5.08 9.97 8.75
CA TRP A 11 5.43 8.59 8.41
C TRP A 11 4.19 7.72 8.40
N ASP A 12 3.34 7.80 9.41
CA ASP A 12 2.11 7.02 9.53
C ASP A 12 1.11 7.40 8.43
N MET A 13 1.02 8.69 8.06
CA MET A 13 0.23 9.12 6.91
C MET A 13 0.76 8.57 5.57
N SER A 14 2.07 8.36 5.44
CA SER A 14 2.70 7.94 4.18
C SER A 14 2.81 6.40 4.04
N PHE A 15 3.06 5.71 5.16
CA PHE A 15 3.43 4.29 5.20
C PHE A 15 2.57 3.46 6.16
N GLY A 16 1.67 4.09 6.92
CA GLY A 16 0.77 3.41 7.83
C GLY A 16 -0.25 2.54 7.10
N LYS A 17 -0.76 1.52 7.79
CA LYS A 17 -1.84 0.69 7.26
C LYS A 17 -3.13 1.52 7.15
N ARG A 18 -3.89 1.31 6.08
CA ARG A 18 -5.22 1.91 5.95
C ARG A 18 -6.15 1.30 7.02
N ALA A 19 -6.69 2.16 7.89
CA ALA A 19 -7.56 1.75 8.98
C ALA A 19 -9.05 1.65 8.59
N VAL A 20 -9.41 2.18 7.42
CA VAL A 20 -10.79 2.25 6.92
C VAL A 20 -10.91 1.54 5.57
N ALA A 21 -12.08 0.99 5.29
CA ALA A 21 -12.35 0.24 4.06
C ALA A 21 -12.67 1.13 2.84
N GLU A 22 -13.15 2.35 3.08
CA GLU A 22 -13.58 3.28 2.04
C GLU A 22 -13.03 4.68 2.33
N GLU A 23 -12.71 5.40 1.26
CA GLU A 23 -12.29 6.80 1.32
C GLU A 23 -13.05 7.61 0.26
N LEU A 24 -13.43 8.83 0.61
CA LEU A 24 -14.10 9.76 -0.28
C LEU A 24 -13.52 11.16 -0.06
N PHE A 25 -13.01 11.78 -1.11
CA PHE A 25 -12.36 13.09 -1.03
C PHE A 25 -13.02 14.10 -1.96
N ASN A 26 -13.06 15.36 -1.53
CA ASN A 26 -13.49 16.47 -2.37
C ASN A 26 -12.26 17.22 -2.90
N ILE A 27 -11.70 16.74 -4.00
CA ILE A 27 -10.43 17.26 -4.57
C ILE A 27 -10.46 18.75 -4.95
N ALA A 28 -11.65 19.34 -5.11
CA ALA A 28 -11.79 20.77 -5.41
C ALA A 28 -11.51 21.65 -4.17
N HIS A 29 -11.74 21.11 -2.97
CA HIS A 29 -11.56 21.80 -1.69
C HIS A 29 -10.48 21.17 -0.79
N ASP A 30 -10.07 19.95 -1.10
CA ASP A 30 -9.04 19.17 -0.40
C ASP A 30 -8.21 18.42 -1.46
N ARG A 31 -7.27 19.14 -2.08
CA ARG A 31 -6.47 18.63 -3.21
C ARG A 31 -5.49 17.55 -2.77
N GLU A 32 -5.07 17.60 -1.51
CA GLU A 32 -4.13 16.68 -0.89
C GLU A 32 -4.80 15.41 -0.34
N CYS A 33 -6.14 15.33 -0.38
CA CYS A 33 -6.93 14.21 0.14
C CYS A 33 -6.67 13.94 1.63
N MET A 34 -6.63 15.01 2.43
CA MET A 34 -6.36 14.93 3.87
C MET A 34 -7.64 14.75 4.70
N ASP A 35 -8.81 15.11 4.17
CA ASP A 35 -10.12 15.01 4.85
C ASP A 35 -11.00 13.92 4.22
N ASN A 36 -11.00 12.74 4.84
CA ASN A 36 -11.80 11.61 4.37
C ASN A 36 -13.28 11.76 4.76
N LEU A 37 -14.13 12.00 3.76
CA LEU A 37 -15.57 12.18 3.88
C LEU A 37 -16.36 10.86 3.87
N ALA A 38 -15.71 9.69 3.85
CA ALA A 38 -16.39 8.40 3.68
C ALA A 38 -17.38 8.06 4.81
N GLN A 39 -17.19 8.64 6.00
CA GLN A 39 -18.07 8.49 7.17
C GLN A 39 -19.03 9.68 7.36
N SER A 40 -18.99 10.68 6.47
CA SER A 40 -19.87 11.84 6.54
C SER A 40 -21.29 11.46 6.12
N GLU A 41 -22.28 11.68 7.01
CA GLU A 41 -23.70 11.44 6.71
C GLU A 41 -24.16 12.22 5.47
N LYS A 42 -23.71 13.47 5.33
CA LYS A 42 -24.04 14.34 4.19
C LYS A 42 -23.55 13.78 2.86
N ALA A 43 -22.46 13.01 2.87
CA ALA A 43 -21.87 12.43 1.67
C ALA A 43 -22.37 11.01 1.37
N GLY A 44 -23.21 10.42 2.23
CA GLY A 44 -23.58 9.01 2.15
C GLY A 44 -24.26 8.61 0.83
N MET A 45 -25.21 9.42 0.34
CA MET A 45 -25.87 9.17 -0.94
C MET A 45 -24.89 9.23 -2.12
N LEU A 46 -24.09 10.30 -2.18
CA LEU A 46 -23.09 10.50 -3.23
C LEU A 46 -22.05 9.37 -3.24
N LYS A 47 -21.55 8.95 -2.06
CA LYS A 47 -20.62 7.84 -1.92
C LYS A 47 -21.19 6.56 -2.53
N ARG A 48 -22.44 6.24 -2.21
CA ARG A 48 -23.13 5.05 -2.72
C ARG A 48 -23.28 5.11 -4.26
N GLU A 49 -23.73 6.24 -4.80
CA GLU A 49 -23.88 6.41 -6.25
C GLU A 49 -22.55 6.26 -7.01
N MET A 50 -21.47 6.85 -6.46
CA MET A 50 -20.13 6.74 -7.03
C MET A 50 -19.61 5.30 -6.97
N LYS A 51 -19.82 4.61 -5.85
CA LYS A 51 -19.44 3.20 -5.67
C LYS A 51 -20.18 2.31 -6.67
N GLU A 52 -21.51 2.44 -6.76
CA GLU A 52 -22.30 1.67 -7.71
C GLU A 52 -21.88 1.93 -9.16
N ARG A 53 -21.56 3.18 -9.51
CA ARG A 53 -21.03 3.51 -10.83
C ARG A 53 -19.68 2.83 -11.09
N MET A 54 -18.75 2.91 -10.15
CA MET A 54 -17.44 2.27 -10.25
C MET A 54 -17.58 0.75 -10.41
N GLU A 55 -18.38 0.09 -9.56
CA GLU A 55 -18.58 -1.35 -9.61
C GLU A 55 -19.26 -1.81 -10.91
N ARG A 56 -20.20 -1.03 -11.47
CA ARG A 56 -20.77 -1.32 -12.79
C ARG A 56 -19.71 -1.32 -13.89
N TRP A 57 -18.85 -0.30 -13.93
CA TRP A 57 -17.77 -0.23 -14.93
C TRP A 57 -16.76 -1.36 -14.76
N LEU A 58 -16.34 -1.65 -13.53
CA LEU A 58 -15.41 -2.76 -13.25
C LEU A 58 -15.99 -4.11 -13.71
N LYS A 59 -17.29 -4.35 -13.50
CA LYS A 59 -17.97 -5.54 -14.02
C LYS A 59 -18.00 -5.58 -15.55
N THR A 60 -18.25 -4.45 -16.22
CA THR A 60 -18.21 -4.36 -17.69
C THR A 60 -16.82 -4.62 -18.26
N GLN A 61 -15.77 -4.35 -17.49
CA GLN A 61 -14.38 -4.62 -17.85
C GLN A 61 -13.90 -6.02 -17.46
N ASP A 62 -14.81 -6.88 -16.97
CA ASP A 62 -14.52 -8.21 -16.46
C ASP A 62 -13.41 -8.22 -15.38
N ASP A 63 -13.38 -7.20 -14.52
CA ASP A 63 -12.39 -7.12 -13.43
C ASP A 63 -12.54 -8.34 -12.49
N PRO A 64 -11.49 -9.17 -12.31
CA PRO A 64 -11.56 -10.39 -11.51
C PRO A 64 -11.97 -10.17 -10.04
N ARG A 65 -11.73 -8.98 -9.48
CA ARG A 65 -12.13 -8.67 -8.10
C ARG A 65 -13.64 -8.57 -7.97
N MET A 66 -14.34 -8.17 -9.04
CA MET A 66 -15.80 -8.05 -9.02
C MET A 66 -16.53 -9.40 -9.05
N SER A 67 -15.84 -10.48 -9.41
CA SER A 67 -16.35 -11.86 -9.47
C SER A 67 -15.74 -12.79 -8.41
N GLY A 68 -15.04 -12.23 -7.41
CA GLY A 68 -14.43 -13.00 -6.32
C GLY A 68 -13.12 -13.71 -6.69
N ASN A 69 -12.59 -13.47 -7.89
CA ASN A 69 -11.34 -14.06 -8.38
C ASN A 69 -10.14 -13.10 -8.21
N GLY A 70 -10.13 -12.31 -7.13
CA GLY A 70 -9.08 -11.32 -6.87
C GLY A 70 -7.69 -11.92 -6.62
N ALA A 71 -7.62 -13.18 -6.13
CA ALA A 71 -6.36 -13.87 -5.86
C ALA A 71 -5.50 -14.08 -7.12
N VAL A 72 -6.06 -13.96 -8.33
CA VAL A 72 -5.30 -14.09 -9.58
C VAL A 72 -4.17 -13.07 -9.67
N PHE A 73 -4.34 -11.87 -9.12
CA PHE A 73 -3.32 -10.81 -9.16
C PHE A 73 -2.04 -11.19 -8.40
N ASP A 74 -2.14 -12.02 -7.36
CA ASP A 74 -0.99 -12.51 -6.60
C ASP A 74 -0.20 -13.61 -7.35
N THR A 75 -0.74 -14.10 -8.47
CA THR A 75 -0.08 -15.15 -9.29
C THR A 75 0.79 -14.57 -10.41
N TYR A 76 0.66 -13.27 -10.69
CA TYR A 76 1.38 -12.63 -11.79
C TYR A 76 2.85 -12.43 -11.44
N GLY A 77 3.73 -13.11 -12.17
CA GLY A 77 5.17 -12.93 -12.08
C GLY A 77 5.62 -11.48 -12.31
N TYR A 78 6.76 -11.12 -11.74
CA TYR A 78 7.42 -9.85 -12.03
C TYR A 78 8.08 -9.94 -13.39
N SER A 79 8.05 -8.82 -14.11
CA SER A 79 8.52 -8.76 -15.50
C SER A 79 9.97 -9.18 -15.66
N GLU A 80 10.81 -9.00 -14.63
CA GLU A 80 12.22 -9.35 -14.62
C GLU A 80 12.50 -10.46 -13.59
N PRO A 81 12.71 -11.73 -14.00
CA PRO A 81 12.88 -12.83 -13.07
C PRO A 81 13.98 -12.62 -12.01
N CYS A 82 15.00 -11.82 -12.33
CA CYS A 82 16.09 -11.50 -11.39
C CYS A 82 15.62 -10.71 -10.16
N GLY A 83 14.60 -9.85 -10.29
CA GLY A 83 14.06 -9.02 -9.21
C GLY A 83 12.86 -9.63 -8.50
N TRP A 84 12.36 -10.77 -8.97
CA TRP A 84 11.25 -11.48 -8.30
C TRP A 84 11.65 -11.92 -6.89
N ASN A 85 10.79 -11.66 -5.91
CA ASN A 85 11.00 -11.93 -4.48
C ASN A 85 12.32 -11.36 -3.93
N PHE A 86 12.71 -10.16 -4.40
CA PHE A 86 14.00 -9.56 -4.04
C PHE A 86 14.19 -9.43 -2.52
N TYR A 87 13.18 -8.96 -1.78
CA TYR A 87 13.30 -8.73 -0.34
C TYR A 87 13.61 -10.03 0.41
N GLU A 88 12.81 -11.07 0.19
CA GLU A 88 12.95 -12.37 0.84
C GLU A 88 14.31 -13.00 0.51
N ARG A 89 14.71 -12.96 -0.77
CA ARG A 89 15.98 -13.51 -1.26
C ARG A 89 17.18 -12.71 -0.76
N PHE A 90 17.05 -11.39 -0.64
CA PHE A 90 18.06 -10.53 -0.03
C PHE A 90 18.24 -10.86 1.45
N MET A 91 17.14 -11.01 2.19
CA MET A 91 17.16 -11.42 3.60
C MET A 91 17.71 -12.84 3.78
N ALA A 92 17.55 -13.72 2.78
CA ALA A 92 18.16 -15.06 2.73
C ALA A 92 19.65 -15.05 2.31
N GLY A 93 20.22 -13.89 1.94
CA GLY A 93 21.62 -13.74 1.58
C GLY A 93 21.97 -14.05 0.12
N GLU A 94 20.98 -14.26 -0.76
CA GLU A 94 21.22 -14.47 -2.20
C GLU A 94 21.80 -13.22 -2.89
N PHE A 95 21.45 -12.05 -2.36
CA PHE A 95 21.92 -10.75 -2.82
C PHE A 95 22.79 -10.08 -1.76
N SER A 96 23.70 -9.23 -2.21
CA SER A 96 24.46 -8.35 -1.32
C SER A 96 24.25 -6.90 -1.74
N PRO A 97 24.44 -5.92 -0.83
CA PRO A 97 24.39 -4.49 -1.16
C PRO A 97 25.31 -4.05 -2.31
N LYS A 98 26.31 -4.86 -2.66
CA LYS A 98 27.22 -4.61 -3.79
C LYS A 98 26.63 -5.02 -5.14
N LYS A 99 25.57 -5.85 -5.14
CA LYS A 99 24.91 -6.40 -6.33
C LYS A 99 23.67 -5.61 -6.75
N THR A 100 23.37 -4.52 -6.06
CA THR A 100 22.18 -3.67 -6.24
C THR A 100 22.62 -2.29 -6.74
N SER A 101 22.86 -2.16 -8.04
CA SER A 101 23.35 -0.92 -8.66
C SER A 101 22.39 0.26 -8.56
N TRP A 102 21.13 0.01 -8.20
CA TRP A 102 20.07 1.00 -8.04
C TRP A 102 19.86 1.46 -6.58
N VAL A 103 20.62 0.93 -5.61
CA VAL A 103 20.52 1.29 -4.19
C VAL A 103 21.82 1.89 -3.72
N ASN A 104 21.78 3.05 -3.05
CA ASN A 104 23.00 3.58 -2.45
C ASN A 104 23.41 2.71 -1.26
N SER A 105 24.71 2.50 -1.09
CA SER A 105 25.23 1.72 0.04
C SER A 105 24.80 2.26 1.42
N THR A 106 24.48 3.54 1.51
CA THR A 106 24.01 4.21 2.74
C THR A 106 22.52 4.03 3.02
N ASP A 107 21.74 3.55 2.04
CA ASP A 107 20.30 3.34 2.19
C ASP A 107 19.98 2.03 2.91
N TYR A 108 20.98 1.15 3.05
CA TYR A 108 20.87 -0.07 3.84
C TYR A 108 20.81 0.25 5.33
N GLU A 109 19.71 -0.13 5.96
CA GLU A 109 19.56 -0.04 7.40
C GLU A 109 20.58 -0.95 8.10
N LYS A 110 21.40 -0.36 8.98
CA LYS A 110 22.44 -1.10 9.74
C LYS A 110 21.84 -1.98 10.84
N LYS A 111 20.63 -1.65 11.27
CA LYS A 111 19.86 -2.34 12.30
C LYS A 111 18.38 -2.14 12.03
N THR A 112 17.55 -3.05 12.52
CA THR A 112 16.09 -2.85 12.54
C THR A 112 15.75 -1.59 13.32
N LEU A 113 14.93 -0.71 12.73
CA LEU A 113 14.53 0.56 13.35
C LEU A 113 13.30 0.42 14.24
N ASP A 114 12.47 -0.60 13.98
CA ASP A 114 11.26 -0.89 14.73
C ASP A 114 11.37 -2.29 15.35
N GLU A 115 10.89 -2.46 16.58
CA GLU A 115 10.53 -3.77 17.12
C GLU A 115 9.19 -4.19 16.48
N TYR A 116 9.21 -4.52 15.18
CA TYR A 116 8.07 -5.20 14.58
C TYR A 116 8.09 -6.64 15.11
N GLU A 117 7.30 -6.89 16.17
CA GLU A 117 6.76 -8.21 16.50
C GLU A 117 5.96 -8.69 15.28
N PHE A 118 6.65 -9.26 14.30
CA PHE A 118 6.03 -10.08 13.28
C PHE A 118 5.38 -11.21 14.06
N ARG A 119 4.07 -11.10 14.33
CA ARG A 119 3.31 -12.09 15.11
C ARG A 119 3.76 -13.47 14.66
N LYS A 120 4.53 -14.15 15.53
CA LYS A 120 4.84 -15.56 15.37
C LYS A 120 3.49 -16.27 15.42
N GLY A 121 2.98 -16.70 14.28
CA GLY A 121 1.69 -17.37 14.21
C GLY A 121 1.04 -17.28 12.85
N LEU A 122 1.57 -18.07 11.91
CA LEU A 122 0.73 -18.98 11.14
C LEU A 122 0.66 -20.29 11.93
#